data_AF-D3RNC6-F1
#
_entry.id   AF-D3RNC6-F1
#
_cell.length_a   1.000
_cell.length_b   1.000
_cell.length_c   1.000
_cell.angle_alpha   90.00
_cell.angle_beta   90.00
_cell.angle_gamma   90.00
#
_symmetry.space_group_name_H-M   'P 1'
#
loop_
_entity.id
_entity.type
_entity.pdbx_description
1 polymer ?
#
loop_
_entity_poly.entity_id
_entity_poly.type
_entity_poly.pdbx_seq_one_letter_code
_entity_poly.pdbx_strand_id
1 'polypeptide(L)'
;MPPPTQSSLDLDQAVGLFSERQIARPLIVAVLITLALYPTLMHFLEPDTLPDWIGRYLGNGYCRFMLALFVASALYAVLQYLGLQSERRALIGRDTPDQDGRQSVRSRLQDWIDFLSGREHADAERVPAALRRWHDRTRAHEDSVHLSDYVLLVRGQQHQHNFAPIGFAIWVLPMLGFIGTVLGITQAIGGLADSVAVTAVDGGGLGGVLGGLQFAFDTTFVGLVLVIPLMLALLVLRARAQTLDMLYYRRLLDRLVPDAAD
;
A
#
# COMPACT_ATOMS: atom_id res chain seq x y z
N MET A 1 -29.82 41.74 -18.66
CA MET A 1 -29.81 40.36 -18.17
C MET A 1 -28.37 39.86 -18.31
N PRO A 2 -27.57 39.84 -17.23
CA PRO A 2 -26.21 39.31 -17.30
C PRO A 2 -26.28 37.79 -17.54
N PRO A 3 -25.32 37.21 -18.28
CA PRO A 3 -25.28 35.76 -18.50
C PRO A 3 -25.05 35.02 -17.17
N PRO A 4 -25.53 33.78 -17.01
CA PRO A 4 -25.25 32.99 -15.82
C PRO A 4 -23.73 32.81 -15.71
N THR A 5 -23.17 33.29 -14.60
CA THR A 5 -21.78 33.04 -14.21
C THR A 5 -21.55 31.54 -14.21
N GLN A 6 -20.78 31.06 -15.18
CA GLN A 6 -20.27 29.69 -15.20
C GLN A 6 -19.56 29.47 -13.87
N SER A 7 -20.09 28.55 -13.07
CA SER A 7 -19.43 28.04 -11.88
C SER A 7 -18.13 27.39 -12.34
N SER A 8 -17.02 28.13 -12.23
CA SER A 8 -15.69 27.52 -12.26
C SER A 8 -15.72 26.40 -11.24
N LEU A 9 -15.57 25.17 -11.72
CA LEU A 9 -15.35 24.01 -10.86
C LEU A 9 -14.12 24.37 -10.02
N ASP A 10 -14.30 24.66 -8.73
CA ASP A 10 -13.19 25.01 -7.84
C ASP A 10 -12.20 23.85 -7.88
N LEU A 11 -11.12 24.01 -8.65
CA LEU A 11 -10.08 23.01 -8.81
C LEU A 11 -9.49 22.65 -7.44
N ASP A 12 -9.49 23.59 -6.49
CA ASP A 12 -9.08 23.35 -5.11
C ASP A 12 -10.03 22.44 -4.32
N GLN A 13 -11.34 22.46 -4.62
CA GLN A 13 -12.30 21.49 -4.06
C GLN A 13 -12.16 20.11 -4.72
N ALA A 14 -11.81 20.08 -6.02
CA ALA A 14 -11.49 18.84 -6.74
C ALA A 14 -10.15 18.23 -6.29
N VAL A 15 -9.17 19.06 -5.91
CA VAL A 15 -7.90 18.63 -5.29
C VAL A 15 -8.17 18.02 -3.91
N GLY A 16 -9.17 18.50 -3.18
CA GLY A 16 -9.64 17.87 -1.93
C GLY A 16 -10.20 16.45 -2.07
N LEU A 17 -10.63 16.03 -3.27
CA LEU A 17 -11.03 14.63 -3.56
C LEU A 17 -9.80 13.70 -3.68
N PHE A 18 -8.64 14.23 -4.09
CA PHE A 18 -7.37 13.51 -4.11
C PHE A 18 -6.65 13.74 -2.78
N SER A 19 -7.14 13.09 -1.73
CA SER A 19 -6.51 13.22 -0.42
C SER A 19 -5.14 12.54 -0.41
N GLU A 20 -4.07 13.29 -0.73
CA GLU A 20 -2.66 12.87 -0.59
C GLU A 20 -2.38 12.24 0.78
N ARG A 21 -3.19 12.59 1.78
CA ARG A 21 -3.16 12.06 3.14
C ARG A 21 -3.38 10.54 3.21
N GLN A 22 -4.14 9.96 2.27
CA GLN A 22 -4.40 8.51 2.19
C GLN A 22 -3.15 7.71 1.80
N ILE A 23 -2.13 8.37 1.25
CA ILE A 23 -0.82 7.78 0.96
C ILE A 23 0.18 8.22 2.01
N ALA A 24 0.31 9.53 2.23
CA ALA A 24 1.37 10.10 3.05
C ALA A 24 1.31 9.61 4.51
N ARG A 25 0.13 9.57 5.14
CA ARG A 25 -0.01 9.13 6.53
C ARG A 25 0.37 7.65 6.74
N PRO A 26 -0.24 6.68 6.03
CA PRO A 26 0.12 5.28 6.22
C PRO A 26 1.56 5.00 5.81
N LEU A 27 2.10 5.70 4.81
CA LEU A 27 3.50 5.58 4.41
C LEU A 27 4.44 6.07 5.53
N ILE A 28 4.21 7.27 6.07
CA ILE A 28 5.02 7.83 7.16
C ILE A 28 4.98 6.92 8.38
N VAL A 29 3.78 6.47 8.77
CA VAL A 29 3.61 5.54 9.89
C VAL A 29 4.37 4.24 9.64
N ALA A 30 4.22 3.66 8.45
CA ALA A 30 4.89 2.41 8.12
C ALA A 30 6.42 2.54 8.16
N VAL A 31 6.95 3.64 7.62
CA VAL A 31 8.39 3.94 7.64
C VAL A 31 8.89 4.18 9.06
N LEU A 32 8.19 4.98 9.86
CA LEU A 32 8.57 5.26 11.26
C LEU A 32 8.56 4.00 12.11
N ILE A 33 7.52 3.17 11.99
CA ILE A 33 7.44 1.90 12.71
C ILE A 33 8.58 0.97 12.26
N THR A 34 8.88 0.91 10.96
CA THR A 34 9.98 0.08 10.47
C THR A 34 11.33 0.58 10.97
N LEU A 35 11.55 1.90 10.95
CA LEU A 35 12.78 2.52 11.43
C LEU A 35 12.97 2.33 12.94
N ALA A 36 11.87 2.31 13.71
CA ALA A 36 11.90 2.03 15.14
C ALA A 36 12.10 0.54 15.43
N LEU A 37 11.42 -0.35 14.69
CA LEU A 37 11.44 -1.80 14.90
C LEU A 37 12.76 -2.42 14.47
N TYR A 38 13.35 -1.94 13.36
CA TYR A 38 14.59 -2.47 12.80
C TYR A 38 15.75 -2.57 13.81
N PRO A 39 16.15 -1.49 14.51
CA PRO A 39 17.24 -1.56 15.49
C PRO A 39 16.87 -2.40 16.72
N THR A 40 15.62 -2.34 17.18
CA THR A 40 15.16 -3.18 18.31
C THR A 40 15.18 -4.67 17.96
N LEU A 41 14.76 -5.05 16.75
CA LEU A 41 14.78 -6.43 16.30
C LEU A 41 16.21 -6.94 16.18
N MET A 42 17.13 -6.13 15.65
CA MET A 42 18.54 -6.48 15.53
C MET A 42 19.28 -6.54 16.88
N HIS A 43 18.85 -5.76 17.87
CA HIS A 43 19.39 -5.85 19.23
C HIS A 43 18.93 -7.13 19.94
N PHE A 44 17.72 -7.61 19.63
CA PHE A 44 17.12 -8.76 20.31
C PHE A 44 17.34 -10.09 19.57
N LEU A 45 17.53 -10.07 18.25
CA LEU A 45 17.98 -11.21 17.45
C LEU A 45 19.51 -11.19 17.39
N GLU A 46 20.16 -11.77 18.39
CA GLU A 46 21.57 -12.13 18.28
C GLU A 46 21.72 -13.16 17.13
N PRO A 47 22.56 -12.89 16.10
CA PRO A 47 22.70 -13.76 14.93
C PRO A 47 23.03 -15.22 15.28
N ASP A 48 23.68 -15.44 16.42
CA ASP A 48 24.17 -16.74 16.88
C ASP A 48 23.07 -17.67 17.41
N THR A 49 21.87 -17.14 17.65
CA THR A 49 20.71 -17.93 18.14
C THR A 49 19.78 -18.41 17.03
N LEU A 50 19.95 -17.88 15.82
CA LEU A 50 19.09 -18.21 14.68
C LEU A 50 19.64 -19.42 13.91
N PRO A 51 18.77 -20.23 13.29
CA PRO A 51 19.21 -21.25 12.35
C PRO A 51 20.13 -20.65 11.27
N ASP A 52 21.21 -21.35 10.92
CA ASP A 52 22.23 -20.88 9.95
C ASP A 52 21.63 -20.37 8.63
N TRP A 53 20.54 -21.00 8.17
CA TRP A 53 19.85 -20.62 6.93
C TRP A 53 19.12 -19.27 7.02
N ILE A 54 18.78 -18.77 8.22
CA ILE A 54 18.23 -17.42 8.44
C ILE A 54 19.35 -16.45 8.81
N GLY A 55 20.24 -16.86 9.71
CA GLY A 55 21.34 -16.04 10.23
C GLY A 55 22.22 -15.48 9.11
N ARG A 56 22.45 -16.27 8.06
CA ARG A 56 23.17 -15.86 6.84
C ARG A 56 22.61 -14.59 6.20
N TYR A 57 21.29 -14.46 6.05
CA TYR A 57 20.67 -13.30 5.41
C TYR A 57 20.66 -12.08 6.34
N LEU A 58 20.45 -12.28 7.65
CA LEU A 58 20.48 -11.19 8.64
C LEU A 58 21.91 -10.69 8.92
N GLY A 59 22.93 -11.52 8.69
CA GLY A 59 24.34 -11.13 8.76
C GLY A 59 24.73 -10.13 7.66
N ASN A 60 24.08 -10.21 6.49
CA ASN A 60 24.37 -9.34 5.35
C ASN A 60 23.60 -8.00 5.44
N GLY A 61 24.34 -6.89 5.54
CA GLY A 61 23.77 -5.54 5.58
C GLY A 61 22.86 -5.19 4.40
N TYR A 62 23.16 -5.70 3.20
CA TYR A 62 22.35 -5.46 2.01
C TYR A 62 21.01 -6.20 2.09
N CYS A 63 21.02 -7.47 2.48
CA CYS A 63 19.81 -8.26 2.69
C CYS A 63 18.95 -7.68 3.83
N ARG A 64 19.57 -7.17 4.90
CA ARG A 64 18.86 -6.45 5.98
C ARG A 64 18.11 -5.22 5.47
N PHE A 65 18.72 -4.44 4.57
CA PHE A 65 18.05 -3.30 3.95
C PHE A 65 16.84 -3.75 3.10
N MET A 66 16.99 -4.81 2.29
CA MET A 66 15.87 -5.36 1.51
C MET A 66 14.73 -5.86 2.40
N LEU A 67 15.06 -6.53 3.51
CA LEU A 67 14.09 -6.97 4.52
C LEU A 67 13.37 -5.79 5.18
N ALA A 68 14.08 -4.72 5.53
CA ALA A 68 13.46 -3.51 6.08
C ALA A 68 12.49 -2.86 5.09
N LEU A 69 12.88 -2.75 3.81
CA LEU A 69 12.00 -2.26 2.75
C LEU A 69 10.74 -3.13 2.62
N PHE A 70 10.90 -4.46 2.68
CA PHE A 70 9.78 -5.40 2.66
C PHE A 70 8.85 -5.20 3.87
N VAL A 71 9.39 -5.08 5.09
CA VAL A 71 8.59 -4.87 6.31
C VAL A 71 7.81 -3.56 6.23
N ALA A 72 8.42 -2.47 5.78
CA ALA A 72 7.73 -1.20 5.57
C ALA A 72 6.59 -1.33 4.55
N SER A 73 6.84 -2.00 3.43
CA SER A 73 5.85 -2.21 2.36
C SER A 73 4.70 -3.12 2.81
N ALA A 74 5.02 -4.17 3.56
CA ALA A 74 4.02 -5.08 4.13
C ALA A 74 3.16 -4.38 5.17
N LEU A 75 3.76 -3.56 6.04
CA LEU A 75 3.04 -2.77 7.02
C LEU A 75 2.13 -1.73 6.36
N TYR A 76 2.61 -1.05 5.33
CA TYR A 76 1.78 -0.16 4.51
C TYR A 76 0.59 -0.91 3.89
N ALA A 77 0.81 -2.10 3.34
CA ALA A 77 -0.25 -2.94 2.79
C ALA A 77 -1.28 -3.35 3.86
N VAL A 78 -0.83 -3.67 5.08
CA VAL A 78 -1.71 -3.97 6.22
C VAL A 78 -2.54 -2.74 6.61
N LEU A 79 -1.95 -1.55 6.68
CA LEU A 79 -2.68 -0.32 6.98
C LEU A 79 -3.76 -0.01 5.92
N GLN A 80 -3.42 -0.18 4.64
CA GLN A 80 -4.41 -0.04 3.55
C GLN A 80 -5.51 -1.10 3.62
N TYR A 81 -5.16 -2.33 4.00
CA TYR A 81 -6.12 -3.41 4.17
C TYR A 81 -7.09 -3.13 5.33
N LEU A 82 -6.58 -2.64 6.46
CA LEU A 82 -7.39 -2.27 7.62
C LEU A 82 -8.31 -1.08 7.31
N GLY A 83 -7.83 -0.08 6.55
CA GLY A 83 -8.66 1.05 6.09
C GLY A 83 -9.77 0.62 5.13
N LEU A 84 -9.51 -0.32 4.22
CA LEU A 84 -10.56 -0.91 3.38
C LEU A 84 -11.59 -1.71 4.20
N GLN A 85 -11.14 -2.39 5.26
CA GLN A 85 -12.05 -3.11 6.15
C GLN A 85 -12.93 -2.16 6.96
N SER A 86 -12.39 -1.05 7.48
CA SER A 86 -13.18 -0.08 8.23
C SER A 86 -14.24 0.55 7.32
N GLU A 87 -13.87 0.92 6.10
CA GLU A 87 -14.80 1.45 5.09
C GLU A 87 -15.90 0.45 4.75
N ARG A 88 -15.57 -0.83 4.54
CA ARG A 88 -16.57 -1.88 4.30
C ARG A 88 -17.54 -2.03 5.47
N ARG A 89 -17.03 -2.00 6.71
CA ARG A 89 -17.87 -2.11 7.91
C ARG A 89 -18.78 -0.90 8.07
N ALA A 90 -18.27 0.31 7.81
CA ALA A 90 -19.07 1.53 7.83
C ALA A 90 -20.15 1.56 6.74
N LEU A 91 -19.89 0.90 5.60
CA LEU A 91 -20.91 0.70 4.58
C LEU A 91 -21.97 -0.29 5.06
N ILE A 92 -21.61 -1.47 5.57
CA ILE A 92 -22.60 -2.50 5.97
C ILE A 92 -23.39 -2.10 7.22
N GLY A 93 -22.75 -1.49 8.21
CA GLY A 93 -23.36 -1.12 9.50
C GLY A 93 -24.45 -0.05 9.40
N ARG A 94 -24.57 0.65 8.26
CA ARG A 94 -25.65 1.63 8.02
C ARG A 94 -26.95 1.01 7.50
N ASP A 95 -26.97 -0.28 7.13
CA ASP A 95 -28.18 -0.96 6.62
C ASP A 95 -29.10 -1.49 7.73
N THR A 96 -28.65 -1.49 8.98
CA THR A 96 -29.52 -1.77 10.13
C THR A 96 -30.01 -0.43 10.69
N PRO A 97 -31.28 -0.04 10.44
CA PRO A 97 -31.84 1.13 11.10
C PRO A 97 -31.84 0.83 12.60
N ASP A 98 -30.99 1.53 13.33
CA ASP A 98 -30.98 1.52 14.78
C ASP A 98 -32.33 2.09 15.24
N GLN A 99 -33.27 1.20 15.60
CA GLN A 99 -34.59 1.59 16.12
C GLN A 99 -34.49 2.28 17.49
N ASP A 100 -33.31 2.30 18.13
CA ASP A 100 -33.13 2.77 19.51
C ASP A 100 -32.35 4.10 19.65
N GLY A 101 -31.95 4.77 18.55
CA GLY A 101 -31.25 6.06 18.61
C GLY A 101 -29.94 6.05 19.41
N ARG A 102 -29.38 4.86 19.67
CA ARG A 102 -28.08 4.67 20.29
C ARG A 102 -27.03 4.74 19.19
N GLN A 103 -26.45 5.94 19.02
CA GLN A 103 -25.19 6.12 18.32
C GLN A 103 -24.27 4.95 18.67
N SER A 104 -23.98 4.09 17.70
CA SER A 104 -23.11 2.93 17.93
C SER A 104 -21.83 3.46 18.54
N VAL A 105 -21.53 3.03 19.77
CA VAL A 105 -20.36 3.50 20.51
C VAL A 105 -19.14 3.07 19.72
N ARG A 106 -18.62 3.98 18.88
CA ARG A 106 -17.50 3.71 18.00
C ARG A 106 -16.32 3.36 18.87
N SER A 107 -15.76 2.17 18.66
CA SER A 107 -14.61 1.74 19.46
C SER A 107 -13.42 2.64 19.14
N ARG A 108 -12.70 3.14 20.14
CA ARG A 108 -11.47 3.96 19.96
C ARG A 108 -10.49 3.35 18.93
N LEU A 109 -10.44 2.02 18.83
CA LEU A 109 -9.60 1.31 17.86
C LEU A 109 -9.96 1.61 16.40
N GLN A 110 -11.23 1.85 16.08
CA GLN A 110 -11.68 2.16 14.72
C GLN A 110 -11.23 3.57 14.32
N ASP A 111 -11.38 4.55 15.21
CA ASP A 111 -10.92 5.93 15.03
C ASP A 111 -9.41 5.97 14.76
N TRP A 112 -8.66 5.16 15.50
CA TRP A 112 -7.22 5.01 15.32
C TRP A 112 -6.87 4.39 13.96
N ILE A 113 -7.58 3.34 13.53
CA ILE A 113 -7.33 2.72 12.21
C ILE A 113 -7.65 3.67 11.06
N ASP A 114 -8.73 4.45 11.18
CA ASP A 114 -9.11 5.45 10.16
C ASP A 114 -8.07 6.57 10.08
N PHE A 115 -7.56 7.02 11.24
CA PHE A 115 -6.48 7.99 11.31
C PHE A 115 -5.20 7.48 10.66
N LEU A 116 -4.78 6.24 11.00
CA LEU A 116 -3.54 5.63 10.50
C LEU A 116 -3.61 5.31 9.00
N SER A 117 -4.78 4.93 8.48
CA SER A 117 -5.00 4.67 7.05
C SER A 117 -5.25 5.95 6.24
N GLY A 118 -5.38 7.10 6.90
CA GLY A 118 -5.66 8.39 6.25
C GLY A 118 -7.06 8.51 5.64
N ARG A 119 -7.95 7.55 5.90
CA ARG A 119 -9.34 7.51 5.38
C ARG A 119 -10.30 8.15 6.38
N GLU A 120 -10.23 9.47 6.51
CA GLU A 120 -11.11 10.21 7.40
C GLU A 120 -12.55 10.21 6.83
N HIS A 121 -13.49 9.65 7.59
CA HIS A 121 -14.89 9.40 7.18
C HIS A 121 -15.65 10.64 6.65
N ALA A 122 -15.20 11.85 7.00
CA ALA A 122 -15.80 13.09 6.54
C ALA A 122 -15.77 13.23 5.01
N ASP A 123 -14.75 12.69 4.33
CA ASP A 123 -14.64 12.79 2.87
C ASP A 123 -15.56 11.80 2.16
N ALA A 124 -15.83 10.63 2.76
CA ALA A 124 -16.73 9.62 2.22
C ALA A 124 -18.21 10.04 2.23
N GLU A 125 -18.63 10.94 3.12
CA GLU A 125 -19.99 11.51 3.14
C GLU A 125 -20.11 12.79 2.31
N ARG A 126 -19.04 13.58 2.19
CA ARG A 126 -19.04 14.84 1.40
C ARG A 126 -19.35 14.60 -0.07
N VAL A 127 -18.77 13.57 -0.68
CA VAL A 127 -18.96 13.27 -2.11
C VAL A 127 -20.41 12.89 -2.41
N PRO A 128 -21.04 11.89 -1.76
CA PRO A 128 -22.44 11.56 -2.01
C PRO A 128 -23.40 12.68 -1.58
N ALA A 129 -23.09 13.47 -0.54
CA ALA A 129 -23.92 14.61 -0.14
C ALA A 129 -23.81 15.79 -1.13
N ALA A 130 -22.63 16.02 -1.72
CA ALA A 130 -22.44 16.99 -2.79
C ALA A 130 -23.14 16.53 -4.09
N LEU A 131 -23.01 15.24 -4.44
CA LEU A 131 -23.71 14.63 -5.56
C LEU A 131 -25.23 14.74 -5.43
N ARG A 132 -25.79 14.42 -4.25
CA ARG A 132 -27.23 14.58 -3.99
C ARG A 132 -27.69 16.02 -4.14
N ARG A 133 -26.99 16.97 -3.50
CA ARG A 133 -27.28 18.40 -3.65
C ARG A 133 -27.18 18.89 -5.08
N TRP A 134 -26.33 18.28 -5.90
CA TRP A 134 -26.26 18.59 -7.33
C TRP A 134 -27.44 17.96 -8.06
N HIS A 135 -27.69 16.66 -7.88
CA HIS A 135 -28.82 15.94 -8.49
C HIS A 135 -30.18 16.60 -8.21
N ASP A 136 -30.43 16.97 -6.94
CA ASP A 136 -31.66 17.67 -6.52
C ASP A 136 -31.83 19.02 -7.22
N ARG A 137 -30.72 19.67 -7.61
CA ARG A 137 -30.72 20.93 -8.37
C ARG A 137 -30.95 20.71 -9.86
N THR A 138 -30.39 19.65 -10.45
CA THR A 138 -30.43 19.45 -11.91
C THR A 138 -31.70 18.73 -12.41
N ARG A 139 -32.47 18.03 -11.55
CA ARG A 139 -33.76 17.38 -11.86
C ARG A 139 -33.81 16.48 -13.11
N ALA A 140 -32.69 16.15 -13.74
CA ALA A 140 -32.60 15.27 -14.90
C ALA A 140 -32.24 13.85 -14.44
N HIS A 141 -33.17 12.91 -14.59
CA HIS A 141 -32.96 11.49 -14.25
C HIS A 141 -31.84 10.86 -15.09
N GLU A 142 -31.66 11.29 -16.35
CA GLU A 142 -30.68 10.74 -17.30
C GLU A 142 -29.22 11.02 -16.87
N ASP A 143 -28.96 12.15 -16.20
CA ASP A 143 -27.62 12.52 -15.73
C ASP A 143 -27.13 11.74 -14.50
N SER A 144 -28.03 11.05 -13.78
CA SER A 144 -27.71 10.36 -12.52
C SER A 144 -26.84 9.12 -12.71
N VAL A 145 -27.13 8.34 -13.76
CA VAL A 145 -26.38 7.13 -14.11
C VAL A 145 -24.97 7.51 -14.57
N HIS A 146 -24.85 8.51 -15.45
CA HIS A 146 -23.55 9.01 -15.90
C HIS A 146 -22.69 9.50 -14.74
N LEU A 147 -23.27 10.22 -13.78
CA LEU A 147 -22.56 10.72 -12.60
C LEU A 147 -22.04 9.58 -11.70
N SER A 148 -22.81 8.50 -11.57
CA SER A 148 -22.39 7.31 -10.81
C SER A 148 -21.15 6.64 -11.41
N ASP A 149 -21.10 6.55 -12.74
CA ASP A 149 -19.96 6.00 -13.47
C ASP A 149 -18.71 6.88 -13.32
N TYR A 150 -18.86 8.22 -13.38
CA TYR A 150 -17.76 9.15 -13.14
C TYR A 150 -17.18 8.99 -11.72
N VAL A 151 -18.02 8.83 -10.70
CA VAL A 151 -17.54 8.61 -9.32
C VAL A 151 -16.76 7.30 -9.21
N LEU A 152 -17.21 6.23 -9.88
CA LEU A 152 -16.48 4.97 -9.91
C LEU A 152 -15.13 5.08 -10.60
N LEU A 153 -15.06 5.79 -11.74
CA LEU A 153 -13.80 6.05 -12.43
C LEU A 153 -12.80 6.78 -11.52
N VAL A 154 -13.25 7.84 -10.85
CA VAL A 154 -12.41 8.63 -9.93
C VAL A 154 -11.94 7.76 -8.75
N ARG A 155 -12.83 6.95 -8.15
CA ARG A 155 -12.45 6.03 -7.07
C ARG A 155 -11.46 4.96 -7.53
N GLY A 156 -11.65 4.43 -8.74
CA GLY A 156 -10.71 3.49 -9.35
C GLY A 156 -9.32 4.08 -9.51
N GLN A 157 -9.22 5.32 -9.99
CA GLN A 157 -7.95 6.07 -10.07
C GLN A 157 -7.35 6.31 -8.68
N GLN A 158 -8.16 6.66 -7.68
CA GLN A 158 -7.70 6.86 -6.30
C GLN A 158 -7.11 5.57 -5.70
N HIS A 159 -7.73 4.41 -5.92
CA HIS A 159 -7.17 3.13 -5.45
C HIS A 159 -5.85 2.79 -6.14
N GLN A 160 -5.74 3.06 -7.45
CA GLN A 160 -4.47 2.89 -8.18
C GLN A 160 -3.37 3.77 -7.58
N HIS A 161 -3.70 5.03 -7.27
CA HIS A 161 -2.78 5.95 -6.60
C HIS A 161 -2.39 5.46 -5.21
N ASN A 162 -3.36 5.04 -4.40
CA ASN A 162 -3.14 4.52 -3.04
C ASN A 162 -2.27 3.25 -3.01
N PHE A 163 -2.27 2.44 -4.06
CA PHE A 163 -1.45 1.22 -4.13
C PHE A 163 -0.10 1.43 -4.84
N ALA A 164 0.19 2.64 -5.32
CA ALA A 164 1.45 2.96 -5.99
C ALA A 164 2.70 2.66 -5.13
N PRO A 165 2.74 2.94 -3.81
CA PRO A 165 3.92 2.62 -3.00
C PRO A 165 4.24 1.11 -2.94
N ILE A 166 3.21 0.26 -2.87
CA ILE A 166 3.38 -1.21 -2.89
C ILE A 166 3.85 -1.65 -4.27
N GLY A 167 3.27 -1.08 -5.33
CA GLY A 167 3.70 -1.34 -6.72
C GLY A 167 5.17 -0.97 -6.93
N PHE A 168 5.61 0.16 -6.37
CA PHE A 168 7.01 0.56 -6.39
C PHE A 168 7.91 -0.44 -5.65
N ALA A 169 7.54 -0.91 -4.45
CA ALA A 169 8.31 -1.90 -3.72
C ALA A 169 8.44 -3.24 -4.46
N ILE A 170 7.35 -3.71 -5.10
CA ILE A 170 7.34 -4.90 -5.96
C ILE A 170 8.33 -4.75 -7.13
N TRP A 171 8.47 -3.55 -7.68
CA TRP A 171 9.43 -3.27 -8.75
C TRP A 171 10.88 -3.12 -8.27
N VAL A 172 11.09 -2.47 -7.11
CA VAL A 172 12.44 -2.19 -6.58
C VAL A 172 13.13 -3.42 -6.03
N LEU A 173 12.43 -4.32 -5.33
CA LEU A 173 13.06 -5.47 -4.67
C LEU A 173 13.81 -6.43 -5.63
N PRO A 174 13.25 -6.82 -6.80
CA PRO A 174 13.99 -7.59 -7.80
C PRO A 174 15.19 -6.84 -8.36
N MET A 175 15.04 -5.52 -8.59
CA MET A 175 16.12 -4.66 -9.07
C MET A 175 17.27 -4.59 -8.07
N LEU A 176 16.96 -4.47 -6.76
CA LEU A 176 17.96 -4.56 -5.70
C LEU A 176 18.62 -5.94 -5.66
N GLY A 177 17.89 -7.03 -5.86
CA GLY A 177 18.46 -8.37 -5.96
C GLY A 177 19.47 -8.49 -7.12
N PHE A 178 19.10 -7.97 -8.28
CA PHE A 178 19.97 -7.92 -9.47
C PHE A 178 21.21 -7.04 -9.23
N ILE A 179 21.06 -5.85 -8.63
CA ILE A 179 22.20 -5.01 -8.23
C ILE A 179 23.13 -5.79 -7.29
N GLY A 180 22.58 -6.53 -6.33
CA GLY A 180 23.36 -7.38 -5.44
C GLY A 180 24.13 -8.48 -6.18
N THR A 181 23.56 -9.08 -7.23
CA THR A 181 24.32 -10.02 -8.09
C THR A 181 25.46 -9.37 -8.83
N VAL A 182 25.24 -8.17 -9.39
CA VAL A 182 26.30 -7.45 -10.09
C VAL A 182 27.44 -7.17 -9.12
N LEU A 183 27.13 -6.66 -7.92
CA LEU A 183 28.13 -6.40 -6.88
C LEU A 183 28.87 -7.68 -6.46
N GLY A 184 28.15 -8.78 -6.18
CA GLY A 184 28.77 -10.03 -5.74
C GLY A 184 29.62 -10.72 -6.81
N ILE A 185 29.18 -10.69 -8.08
CA ILE A 185 29.97 -11.21 -9.20
C ILE A 185 31.21 -10.36 -9.43
N THR A 186 31.11 -9.03 -9.36
CA THR A 186 32.28 -8.15 -9.46
C THR A 186 33.29 -8.41 -8.35
N GLN A 187 32.83 -8.63 -7.11
CA GLN A 187 33.69 -9.01 -5.99
C GLN A 187 34.35 -10.38 -6.22
N ALA A 188 33.60 -11.36 -6.71
CA ALA A 188 34.12 -12.69 -7.00
C ALA A 188 35.20 -12.66 -8.09
N ILE A 189 35.01 -11.87 -9.16
CA ILE A 189 36.00 -11.71 -10.22
C ILE A 189 37.27 -11.00 -9.69
N GLY A 190 37.12 -9.98 -8.84
CA GLY A 190 38.26 -9.32 -8.19
C GLY A 190 39.07 -10.29 -7.34
N GLY A 191 38.40 -11.09 -6.50
CA GLY A 191 39.06 -12.12 -5.69
C GLY A 191 39.77 -13.19 -6.53
N LEU A 192 39.24 -13.52 -7.71
CA LEU A 192 39.90 -14.41 -8.65
C LEU A 192 41.17 -13.77 -9.24
N ALA A 193 41.12 -12.50 -9.66
CA ALA A 193 42.28 -11.79 -10.20
C ALA A 193 43.43 -11.72 -9.18
N ASP A 194 43.11 -11.43 -7.91
CA ASP A 194 44.07 -11.42 -6.81
C ASP A 194 44.65 -12.82 -6.54
N SER A 195 43.82 -13.87 -6.64
CA SER A 195 44.24 -15.26 -6.46
C SER A 195 45.16 -15.80 -7.56
N VAL A 196 45.08 -15.23 -8.77
CA VAL A 196 45.92 -15.62 -9.92
C VAL A 196 47.21 -14.80 -9.97
N ALA A 197 47.18 -13.55 -9.50
CA ALA A 197 48.36 -12.67 -9.43
C ALA A 197 49.33 -13.05 -8.31
N VAL A 198 48.82 -13.62 -7.21
CA VAL A 198 49.64 -14.17 -6.12
C VAL A 198 49.79 -15.66 -6.35
N THR A 199 51.01 -16.20 -6.24
CA THR A 199 51.29 -17.64 -6.09
C THR A 199 50.76 -18.14 -4.74
N ALA A 200 49.44 -17.99 -4.51
CA ALA A 200 48.80 -18.20 -3.23
C ALA A 200 48.64 -19.71 -2.99
N VAL A 201 49.66 -20.28 -2.36
CA VAL A 201 49.65 -21.59 -1.69
C VAL A 201 48.62 -21.62 -0.54
N ASP A 202 48.13 -20.45 -0.11
CA ASP A 202 47.08 -20.30 0.90
C ASP A 202 45.72 -20.03 0.24
N GLY A 203 44.76 -20.94 0.39
CA GLY A 203 43.43 -20.94 -0.27
C GLY A 203 42.48 -19.75 -0.01
N GLY A 204 42.99 -18.58 0.42
CA GLY A 204 42.22 -17.36 0.64
C GLY A 204 41.59 -16.76 -0.62
N GLY A 205 42.21 -16.94 -1.79
CA GLY A 205 41.66 -16.51 -3.08
C GLY A 205 40.33 -17.19 -3.42
N LEU A 206 40.24 -18.50 -3.20
CA LEU A 206 39.00 -19.27 -3.35
C LEU A 206 37.91 -18.82 -2.36
N GLY A 207 38.29 -18.50 -1.12
CA GLY A 207 37.37 -17.97 -0.11
C GLY A 207 36.73 -16.65 -0.54
N GLY A 208 37.52 -15.74 -1.10
CA GLY A 208 37.01 -14.45 -1.63
C GLY A 208 36.04 -14.63 -2.80
N VAL A 209 36.37 -15.52 -3.74
CA VAL A 209 35.49 -15.86 -4.88
C VAL A 209 34.16 -16.43 -4.39
N LEU A 210 34.20 -17.41 -3.48
CA LEU A 210 33.00 -18.05 -2.94
C LEU A 210 32.16 -17.06 -2.12
N GLY A 211 32.77 -16.16 -1.36
CA GLY A 211 32.08 -15.12 -0.61
C GLY A 211 31.31 -14.14 -1.49
N GLY A 212 31.93 -13.65 -2.58
CA GLY A 212 31.26 -12.77 -3.54
C GLY A 212 30.11 -13.47 -4.28
N LEU A 213 30.31 -14.73 -4.65
CA LEU A 213 29.26 -15.55 -5.28
C LEU A 213 28.09 -15.83 -4.32
N GLN A 214 28.39 -16.14 -3.06
CA GLN A 214 27.41 -16.31 -2.00
C GLN A 214 26.58 -15.03 -1.80
N PHE A 215 27.23 -13.87 -1.73
CA PHE A 215 26.55 -12.58 -1.66
C PHE A 215 25.59 -12.38 -2.83
N ALA A 216 26.06 -12.63 -4.07
CA ALA A 216 25.25 -12.49 -5.28
C ALA A 216 23.98 -13.36 -5.24
N PHE A 217 24.11 -14.63 -4.90
CA PHE A 217 22.97 -15.54 -4.82
C PHE A 217 21.99 -15.15 -3.71
N ASP A 218 22.50 -14.76 -2.55
CA ASP A 218 21.66 -14.39 -1.41
C ASP A 218 20.80 -13.17 -1.71
N THR A 219 21.37 -12.13 -2.31
CA THR A 219 20.63 -10.90 -2.60
C THR A 219 19.54 -11.12 -3.66
N THR A 220 19.80 -11.95 -4.67
CA THR A 220 18.77 -12.30 -5.67
C THR A 220 17.68 -13.17 -5.09
N PHE A 221 18.05 -14.19 -4.32
CA PHE A 221 17.08 -15.04 -3.65
C PHE A 221 16.15 -14.22 -2.76
N VAL A 222 16.71 -13.37 -1.90
CA VAL A 222 15.93 -12.48 -1.03
C VAL A 222 15.05 -11.54 -1.86
N GLY A 223 15.59 -10.92 -2.91
CA GLY A 223 14.81 -10.01 -3.78
C GLY A 223 13.59 -10.66 -4.41
N LEU A 224 13.73 -11.88 -4.90
CA LEU A 224 12.61 -12.61 -5.51
C LEU A 224 11.62 -13.13 -4.47
N VAL A 225 12.11 -13.71 -3.37
CA VAL A 225 11.26 -14.30 -2.34
C VAL A 225 10.41 -13.24 -1.63
N LEU A 226 10.95 -12.05 -1.35
CA LEU A 226 10.20 -10.98 -0.68
C LEU A 226 9.11 -10.36 -1.57
N VAL A 227 9.24 -10.46 -2.90
CA VAL A 227 8.28 -9.87 -3.85
C VAL A 227 7.00 -10.70 -3.94
N ILE A 228 7.10 -12.02 -3.87
CA ILE A 228 5.94 -12.94 -3.95
C ILE A 228 4.82 -12.56 -2.96
N PRO A 229 5.08 -12.44 -1.63
CA PRO A 229 4.04 -12.05 -0.69
C PRO A 229 3.53 -10.62 -0.91
N LEU A 230 4.35 -9.68 -1.38
CA LEU A 230 3.89 -8.32 -1.70
C LEU A 230 2.94 -8.31 -2.91
N MET A 231 3.24 -9.10 -3.94
CA MET A 231 2.35 -9.27 -5.09
C MET A 231 1.00 -9.86 -4.67
N LEU A 232 1.02 -10.86 -3.79
CA LEU A 232 -0.20 -11.45 -3.22
C LEU A 232 -0.97 -10.41 -2.40
N ALA A 233 -0.31 -9.62 -1.56
CA ALA A 233 -0.94 -8.56 -0.79
C ALA A 233 -1.59 -7.50 -1.69
N LEU A 234 -0.91 -7.08 -2.76
CA LEU A 234 -1.46 -6.15 -3.74
C LEU A 234 -2.68 -6.73 -4.47
N LEU A 235 -2.65 -8.02 -4.82
CA LEU A 235 -3.80 -8.71 -5.41
C LEU A 235 -5.02 -8.69 -4.46
N VAL A 236 -4.80 -9.01 -3.18
CA VAL A 236 -5.86 -8.98 -2.15
C VAL A 236 -6.41 -7.57 -1.98
N LEU A 237 -5.55 -6.55 -1.93
CA LEU A 237 -5.97 -5.15 -1.81
C LEU A 237 -6.83 -4.71 -2.99
N ARG A 238 -6.42 -5.02 -4.21
CA ARG A 238 -7.18 -4.71 -5.43
C ARG A 238 -8.54 -5.41 -5.45
N ALA A 239 -8.59 -6.70 -5.13
CA ALA A 239 -9.84 -7.46 -5.08
C ALA A 239 -10.81 -6.88 -4.03
N ARG A 240 -10.28 -6.49 -2.86
CA ARG A 240 -11.08 -5.87 -1.79
C ARG A 240 -11.58 -4.48 -2.18
N ALA A 241 -10.75 -3.66 -2.80
CA ALA A 241 -11.14 -2.33 -3.29
C ALA A 241 -12.26 -2.43 -4.35
N GLN A 242 -12.12 -3.32 -5.33
CA GLN A 242 -13.14 -3.55 -6.36
C GLN A 242 -14.47 -4.03 -5.77
N THR A 243 -14.42 -4.94 -4.80
CA THR A 243 -15.64 -5.40 -4.10
C THR A 243 -16.33 -4.25 -3.39
N LEU A 244 -15.56 -3.35 -2.77
CA LEU A 244 -16.08 -2.20 -2.05
C LEU A 244 -16.69 -1.17 -3.00
N ASP A 245 -16.06 -0.91 -4.13
CA ASP A 245 -16.58 0.00 -5.15
C ASP A 245 -17.90 -0.52 -5.76
N MET A 246 -18.05 -1.83 -5.94
CA MET A 246 -19.31 -2.45 -6.38
C MET A 246 -20.43 -2.26 -5.34
N LEU A 247 -20.14 -2.46 -4.05
CA LEU A 247 -21.12 -2.22 -2.97
C LEU A 247 -21.52 -0.73 -2.90
N TYR A 248 -20.55 0.16 -3.10
CA TYR A 248 -20.78 1.60 -3.14
C TYR A 248 -21.66 1.99 -4.33
N TYR A 249 -21.40 1.45 -5.52
CA TYR A 249 -22.20 1.66 -6.73
C TYR A 249 -23.65 1.26 -6.53
N ARG A 250 -23.89 0.03 -6.06
CA ARG A 250 -25.24 -0.48 -5.80
C ARG A 250 -26.01 0.44 -4.86
N ARG A 251 -25.39 0.87 -3.76
CA ARG A 251 -26.02 1.80 -2.82
C ARG A 251 -26.30 3.17 -3.43
N LEU A 252 -25.43 3.65 -4.32
CA LEU A 252 -25.61 4.93 -4.98
C LEU A 252 -26.78 4.88 -5.97
N LEU A 253 -26.94 3.77 -6.69
CA LEU A 253 -28.12 3.49 -7.51
C LEU A 253 -29.41 3.42 -6.67
N ASP A 254 -29.44 2.61 -5.61
CA ASP A 254 -30.61 2.46 -4.72
C ASP A 254 -31.08 3.82 -4.14
N ARG A 255 -30.14 4.77 -3.98
CA ARG A 255 -30.40 6.09 -3.40
C ARG A 255 -30.76 7.17 -4.42
N LEU A 256 -30.36 7.03 -5.68
CA LEU A 256 -30.63 8.01 -6.75
C LEU A 256 -31.85 7.61 -7.57
N VAL A 257 -32.12 6.31 -7.67
CA VAL A 257 -33.31 5.74 -8.28
C VAL A 257 -34.07 5.01 -7.17
N PRO A 258 -34.69 5.72 -6.20
CA PRO A 258 -35.63 5.06 -5.32
C PRO A 258 -36.73 4.48 -6.19
N ASP A 259 -37.03 3.18 -6.01
CA ASP A 259 -38.09 2.49 -6.74
C ASP A 259 -39.32 3.41 -6.84
N ALA A 260 -39.83 3.57 -8.06
CA ALA A 260 -41.15 4.12 -8.34
C ALA A 260 -42.24 3.12 -7.91
N ALA A 261 -42.17 2.67 -6.66
CA ALA A 261 -43.12 1.81 -5.99
C ALA A 261 -43.81 2.65 -4.91
N ASP A 262 -44.74 3.51 -5.35
CA ASP A 262 -46.12 3.60 -4.87
C ASP A 262 -46.91 4.60 -5.73
#